data_AF-A0AAW1SLS8-F1
#
_entry.id   AF-A0AAW1SLS8-F1
#
_cell.length_a   1.000
_cell.length_b   1.000
_cell.length_c   1.000
_cell.angle_alpha   90.00
_cell.angle_beta   90.00
_cell.angle_gamma   90.00
#
_symmetry.space_group_name_H-M   'P 1'
#
loop_
_entity.id
_entity.type
_entity.pdbx_description
1 polymer ?
#
loop_
_entity_poly.entity_id
_entity_poly.type
_entity_poly.pdbx_seq_one_letter_code
_entity_poly.pdbx_strand_id
1 'polypeptide(L)'
;MSVVGFYRAATSPYVVDKLIKCAKPVVVASVAIYFVASVLVLPFEVLGTALSVLTLGGFSSRSASGGLRAWVTETTSLVPLLALSLLRSVIFKPLYKCFIHTLRAVNPGEAARVESAQPQPRRGSMVSKGDRRGSDAAQWPRMEHQFSGPYRVLLLLGMDLLLYVWRQVPFVGRLASPVALFASGARAVGPRRALVLAVAALAYAPAAPWALGAVRLWRASSLLGAQLLAPWLDKALPASEAADLRMRNECTIVAFIAPQALLMRLPLVGPLAYIPMQAAAAYLVDLLTVMNVFLSQTPYGSPSFKDPLIFDAPLTDAGVLQARAARKLVAGLRPQPELLVSSPLVRALHTADLAFPDSGMPRLMLPLARERLWLSSDVGQPRSALADAFPAWDISHVEEEIWWYADGRSDPMQPLLEPEGVFRDRLEALRLWLLARPERCIALVAHAGVLSHLTGAPIRNAELRTVRARDLAVRGMGWSN
;
A
#
# COMPACT_ATOMS: atom_id res chain seq x y z
N MET A 1 -13.52 -4.80 -4.53
CA MET A 1 -12.75 -4.31 -5.70
C MET A 1 -12.00 -5.41 -6.45
N SER A 2 -11.14 -6.21 -5.81
CA SER A 2 -10.34 -7.27 -6.48
C SER A 2 -11.16 -8.25 -7.36
N VAL A 3 -12.16 -8.92 -6.78
CA VAL A 3 -13.01 -9.89 -7.50
C VAL A 3 -13.80 -9.23 -8.63
N VAL A 4 -14.33 -8.02 -8.39
CA VAL A 4 -15.10 -7.26 -9.39
C VAL A 4 -14.21 -6.83 -10.56
N GLY A 5 -13.00 -6.35 -10.28
CA GLY A 5 -12.02 -5.98 -11.33
C GLY A 5 -11.59 -7.18 -12.15
N PHE A 6 -11.38 -8.34 -11.51
CA PHE A 6 -11.11 -9.59 -12.20
C PHE A 6 -12.30 -10.05 -13.07
N TYR A 7 -13.51 -10.01 -12.55
CA TYR A 7 -14.71 -10.35 -13.31
C TYR A 7 -14.86 -9.48 -14.56
N ARG A 8 -14.76 -8.15 -14.41
CA ARG A 8 -14.82 -7.20 -15.54
C ARG A 8 -13.73 -7.44 -16.57
N ALA A 9 -12.52 -7.79 -16.13
CA ALA A 9 -11.43 -8.16 -17.02
C ALA A 9 -11.71 -9.47 -17.76
N ALA A 10 -12.22 -10.49 -17.08
CA ALA A 10 -12.54 -11.79 -17.65
C ALA A 10 -13.72 -11.74 -18.63
N THR A 11 -14.66 -10.81 -18.46
CA THR A 11 -15.80 -10.62 -19.38
C THR A 11 -15.50 -9.65 -20.53
N SER A 12 -14.32 -9.03 -20.57
CA SER A 12 -13.96 -8.09 -21.65
C SER A 12 -13.74 -8.84 -22.97
N PRO A 13 -14.44 -8.51 -24.07
CA PRO A 13 -14.27 -9.19 -25.35
C PRO A 13 -12.82 -9.18 -25.85
N TYR A 14 -12.10 -8.07 -25.59
CA TYR A 14 -10.70 -7.92 -25.95
C TYR A 14 -9.78 -8.90 -25.19
N VAL A 15 -10.02 -9.06 -23.89
CA VAL A 15 -9.23 -9.95 -23.04
C VAL A 15 -9.53 -11.41 -23.37
N VAL A 16 -10.80 -11.74 -23.63
CA VAL A 16 -11.24 -13.08 -24.05
C VAL A 16 -10.59 -13.49 -25.38
N ASP A 17 -10.54 -12.60 -26.39
CA ASP A 17 -9.83 -12.86 -27.65
C ASP A 17 -8.35 -13.25 -27.43
N LYS A 18 -7.67 -12.51 -26.54
CA LYS A 18 -6.25 -12.77 -26.23
C LYS A 18 -6.06 -14.03 -25.41
N LEU A 19 -6.99 -14.33 -24.50
CA LEU A 19 -7.03 -15.57 -23.74
C LEU A 19 -7.09 -16.78 -24.67
N ILE A 20 -8.03 -16.80 -25.61
CA ILE A 20 -8.20 -17.89 -26.58
C ILE A 20 -6.91 -18.10 -27.39
N LYS A 21 -6.31 -17.01 -27.89
CA LYS A 21 -5.07 -17.07 -28.69
C LYS A 21 -3.86 -17.58 -27.92
N CYS A 22 -3.81 -17.36 -26.60
CA CYS A 22 -2.69 -17.80 -25.75
C CYS A 22 -2.96 -19.11 -25.01
N ALA A 23 -4.19 -19.66 -25.08
CA ALA A 23 -4.59 -20.80 -24.27
C ALA A 23 -3.73 -22.03 -24.53
N LYS A 24 -3.55 -22.40 -25.81
CA LYS A 24 -2.77 -23.58 -26.22
C LYS A 24 -1.34 -23.60 -25.66
N PRO A 25 -0.48 -22.60 -25.90
CA PRO A 25 0.89 -22.63 -25.39
C PRO A 25 0.94 -22.60 -23.85
N VAL A 26 0.03 -21.87 -23.20
CA VAL A 26 -0.05 -21.80 -21.73
C VAL A 26 -0.41 -23.15 -21.12
N VAL A 27 -1.42 -23.84 -21.65
CA VAL A 27 -1.83 -25.16 -21.17
C VAL A 27 -0.72 -26.19 -21.41
N VAL A 28 -0.14 -26.22 -22.61
CA VAL A 28 0.94 -27.18 -22.94
C VAL A 28 2.14 -27.01 -22.01
N ALA A 29 2.60 -25.78 -21.77
CA ALA A 29 3.72 -25.54 -20.87
C ALA A 29 3.37 -25.89 -19.42
N SER A 30 2.13 -25.62 -18.99
CA SER A 30 1.69 -25.94 -17.63
C SER A 30 1.63 -27.45 -17.40
N VAL A 31 1.16 -28.22 -18.38
CA VAL A 31 1.19 -29.69 -18.35
C VAL A 31 2.64 -30.19 -18.33
N ALA A 32 3.50 -29.65 -19.19
CA ALA A 32 4.90 -30.05 -19.25
C ALA A 32 5.64 -29.80 -17.93
N ILE A 33 5.44 -28.63 -17.31
CA ILE A 33 6.09 -28.28 -16.05
C ILE A 33 5.50 -29.11 -14.90
N TYR A 34 4.20 -29.36 -14.89
CA TYR A 34 3.59 -30.25 -13.91
C TYR A 34 4.16 -31.68 -14.02
N PHE A 35 4.33 -32.18 -15.25
CA PHE A 35 4.93 -33.48 -15.50
C PHE A 35 6.39 -33.51 -15.03
N VAL A 36 7.21 -32.51 -15.41
CA VAL A 36 8.60 -32.41 -14.97
C VAL A 36 8.71 -32.32 -13.45
N ALA A 37 7.90 -31.49 -12.79
CA ALA A 37 7.87 -31.38 -11.34
C ALA A 37 7.48 -32.70 -10.66
N SER A 38 6.52 -33.43 -11.24
CA SER A 38 6.09 -34.74 -10.74
C SER A 38 7.20 -35.79 -10.89
N VAL A 39 7.94 -35.77 -12.01
CA VAL A 39 9.06 -36.69 -12.26
C VAL A 39 10.25 -36.39 -11.35
N LEU A 40 10.60 -35.11 -11.17
CA LEU A 40 11.71 -34.69 -10.30
C LEU A 40 11.50 -35.07 -8.83
N VAL A 41 10.27 -35.35 -8.44
CA VAL A 41 9.88 -35.77 -7.09
C VAL A 41 10.07 -37.26 -6.86
N LEU A 42 10.07 -38.09 -7.91
CA LEU A 42 10.21 -39.56 -7.80
C LEU A 42 11.48 -40.02 -7.05
N PRO A 43 12.70 -39.48 -7.31
CA PRO A 43 13.91 -39.92 -6.60
C PRO A 43 13.83 -39.66 -5.09
N PHE A 44 13.17 -38.58 -4.68
CA PHE A 44 12.98 -38.24 -3.27
C PHE A 44 11.93 -39.14 -2.60
N GLU A 45 10.90 -39.58 -3.33
CA GLU A 45 9.96 -40.60 -2.84
C GLU A 45 10.67 -41.94 -2.60
N VAL A 46 11.52 -42.36 -3.56
CA VAL A 46 12.30 -43.60 -3.45
C VAL A 46 13.26 -43.52 -2.27
N LEU A 47 13.99 -42.42 -2.12
CA LEU A 47 14.91 -42.19 -1.02
C LEU A 47 14.19 -42.16 0.34
N GLY A 48 13.08 -41.44 0.44
CA GLY A 48 12.28 -41.37 1.67
C GLY A 48 11.71 -42.73 2.08
N THR A 49 11.29 -43.53 1.10
CA THR A 49 10.83 -44.91 1.33
C THR A 49 11.98 -45.80 1.80
N ALA A 50 13.15 -45.72 1.16
CA ALA A 50 14.34 -46.48 1.58
C ALA A 50 14.78 -46.12 3.01
N LEU A 51 14.78 -44.84 3.38
CA LEU A 51 15.05 -44.38 4.74
C LEU A 51 14.02 -44.87 5.76
N SER A 52 12.73 -44.91 5.40
CA SER A 52 11.69 -45.44 6.30
C SER A 52 11.89 -46.92 6.61
N VAL A 53 12.35 -47.70 5.63
CA VAL A 53 12.66 -49.13 5.78
C VAL A 53 13.91 -49.31 6.63
N LEU A 54 14.99 -48.54 6.36
CA LEU A 54 16.24 -48.58 7.12
C LEU A 54 16.08 -48.19 8.59
N THR A 55 15.10 -47.33 8.90
CA THR A 55 14.83 -46.84 10.27
C THR A 55 13.72 -47.62 10.98
N LEU A 56 13.28 -48.77 10.45
CA LEU A 56 12.19 -49.59 11.01
C LEU A 56 10.91 -48.77 11.30
N GLY A 57 10.57 -47.81 10.42
CA GLY A 57 9.41 -46.95 10.58
C GLY A 57 9.60 -45.74 11.50
N GLY A 58 10.83 -45.50 12.00
CA GLY A 58 11.18 -44.25 12.70
C GLY A 58 10.99 -43.00 11.84
N PHE A 59 11.06 -43.17 10.51
CA PHE A 59 10.64 -42.17 9.52
C PHE A 59 9.30 -42.61 8.89
N SER A 60 8.23 -41.86 9.11
CA SER A 60 6.88 -42.20 8.62
C SER A 60 6.81 -42.19 7.09
N SER A 61 6.65 -43.38 6.48
CA SER A 61 6.56 -43.54 5.01
C SER A 61 5.27 -42.93 4.41
N ARG A 62 4.17 -42.85 5.19
CA ARG A 62 2.95 -42.09 4.82
C ARG A 62 3.22 -40.59 4.68
N SER A 63 4.25 -40.08 5.36
CA SER A 63 4.68 -38.68 5.27
C SER A 63 5.62 -38.42 4.09
N ALA A 64 6.20 -39.46 3.46
CA ALA A 64 7.24 -39.32 2.45
C ALA A 64 6.73 -39.38 1.00
N SER A 65 5.90 -40.37 0.63
CA SER A 65 5.43 -40.54 -0.77
C SER A 65 4.10 -39.81 -1.05
N GLY A 66 3.10 -39.97 -0.18
CA GLY A 66 1.85 -39.21 -0.27
C GLY A 66 2.06 -37.71 -0.04
N GLY A 67 3.00 -37.36 0.84
CA GLY A 67 3.32 -35.97 1.20
C GLY A 67 4.05 -35.19 0.11
N LEU A 68 4.85 -35.85 -0.74
CA LEU A 68 5.65 -35.17 -1.75
C LEU A 68 4.85 -34.89 -3.03
N ARG A 69 3.98 -35.82 -3.44
CA ARG A 69 2.92 -35.53 -4.44
C ARG A 69 1.94 -34.49 -3.93
N ALA A 70 1.50 -34.61 -2.66
CA ALA A 70 0.68 -33.57 -2.03
C ALA A 70 1.40 -32.21 -2.06
N TRP A 71 2.71 -32.18 -1.82
CA TRP A 71 3.52 -30.97 -1.91
C TRP A 71 3.57 -30.39 -3.33
N VAL A 72 3.72 -31.20 -4.38
CA VAL A 72 3.63 -30.74 -5.78
C VAL A 72 2.25 -30.14 -6.06
N THR A 73 1.18 -30.78 -5.58
CA THR A 73 -0.19 -30.25 -5.70
C THR A 73 -0.46 -29.04 -4.79
N GLU A 74 0.24 -28.88 -3.67
CA GLU A 74 0.11 -27.73 -2.75
C GLU A 74 0.96 -26.53 -3.20
N THR A 75 2.08 -26.77 -3.88
CA THR A 75 2.93 -25.76 -4.53
C THR A 75 2.45 -25.40 -5.94
N THR A 76 1.24 -25.85 -6.31
CA THR A 76 0.52 -25.50 -7.55
C THR A 76 0.27 -24.01 -7.74
N SER A 77 0.48 -23.14 -6.76
CA SER A 77 0.49 -21.69 -7.00
C SER A 77 1.82 -21.19 -7.60
N LEU A 78 2.94 -21.87 -7.30
CA LEU A 78 4.28 -21.49 -7.75
C LEU A 78 4.65 -22.14 -9.10
N VAL A 79 4.09 -23.32 -9.41
CA VAL A 79 4.32 -24.03 -10.68
C VAL A 79 3.80 -23.24 -11.89
N PRO A 80 2.55 -22.75 -11.91
CA PRO A 80 2.05 -21.83 -12.93
C PRO A 80 2.85 -20.53 -13.00
N LEU A 81 3.30 -19.99 -11.86
CA LEU A 81 4.16 -18.79 -11.86
C LEU A 81 5.51 -19.07 -12.54
N LEU A 82 6.09 -20.26 -12.34
CA LEU A 82 7.27 -20.70 -13.06
C LEU A 82 6.97 -20.85 -14.56
N ALA A 83 5.84 -21.47 -14.91
CA ALA A 83 5.40 -21.61 -16.30
C ALA A 83 5.25 -20.27 -17.00
N LEU A 84 4.62 -19.30 -16.35
CA LEU A 84 4.41 -17.96 -16.87
C LEU A 84 5.72 -17.17 -16.95
N SER A 85 6.63 -17.37 -15.99
CA SER A 85 7.97 -16.79 -16.05
C SER A 85 8.78 -17.34 -17.23
N LEU A 86 8.66 -18.63 -17.53
CA LEU A 86 9.36 -19.28 -18.65
C LEU A 86 8.71 -18.94 -19.99
N LEU A 87 7.37 -18.87 -20.05
CA LEU A 87 6.61 -18.49 -21.23
C LEU A 87 6.60 -16.99 -21.50
N ARG A 88 7.21 -16.17 -20.64
CA ARG A 88 7.10 -14.71 -20.69
C ARG A 88 7.39 -14.17 -22.08
N SER A 89 8.40 -14.66 -22.80
CA SER A 89 8.70 -14.23 -24.17
C SER A 89 7.54 -14.42 -25.17
N VAL A 90 6.72 -15.45 -24.99
CA VAL A 90 5.58 -15.80 -25.86
C VAL A 90 4.32 -15.00 -25.48
N ILE A 91 4.01 -14.93 -24.19
CA ILE A 91 2.74 -14.35 -23.71
C ILE A 91 2.84 -12.89 -23.30
N PHE A 92 4.05 -12.32 -23.19
CA PHE A 92 4.24 -10.93 -22.73
C PHE A 92 3.48 -9.92 -23.58
N LYS A 93 3.56 -10.00 -24.92
CA LYS A 93 2.89 -9.04 -25.80
C LYS A 93 1.35 -9.05 -25.61
N PRO A 94 0.67 -10.20 -25.65
CA PRO A 94 -0.75 -10.31 -25.30
C PRO A 94 -1.10 -9.76 -23.91
N LEU A 95 -0.29 -10.10 -22.90
CA LEU A 95 -0.48 -9.68 -21.51
C LEU A 95 -0.38 -8.16 -21.34
N TYR A 96 0.66 -7.56 -21.91
CA TYR A 96 0.85 -6.12 -21.92
C TYR A 96 -0.32 -5.40 -22.61
N LYS A 97 -0.77 -5.92 -23.74
CA LYS A 97 -1.93 -5.37 -24.46
C LYS A 97 -3.21 -5.41 -23.63
N CYS A 98 -3.47 -6.52 -22.91
CA CYS A 98 -4.63 -6.62 -22.01
C CYS A 98 -4.54 -5.64 -20.84
N PHE A 99 -3.34 -5.51 -20.26
CA PHE A 99 -3.06 -4.56 -19.19
C PHE A 99 -3.34 -3.12 -19.64
N ILE A 100 -2.71 -2.67 -20.73
CA ILE A 100 -2.87 -1.30 -21.23
C ILE A 100 -4.30 -1.03 -21.70
N HIS A 101 -4.94 -1.97 -22.39
CA HIS A 101 -6.34 -1.82 -22.79
C HIS A 101 -7.25 -1.55 -21.59
N THR A 102 -7.06 -2.30 -20.50
CA THR A 102 -7.84 -2.12 -19.27
C THR A 102 -7.44 -0.83 -18.55
N LEU A 103 -6.14 -0.51 -18.52
CA LEU A 103 -5.64 0.71 -17.88
C LEU A 103 -6.16 1.97 -18.58
N ARG A 104 -6.24 2.01 -19.91
CA ARG A 104 -6.84 3.16 -20.62
C ARG A 104 -8.30 3.40 -20.24
N ALA A 105 -9.05 2.33 -19.98
CA ALA A 105 -10.46 2.41 -19.60
C ALA A 105 -10.65 2.86 -18.15
N VAL A 106 -9.72 2.51 -17.26
CA VAL A 106 -9.84 2.79 -15.81
C VAL A 106 -9.09 4.07 -15.41
N ASN A 107 -7.87 4.27 -15.92
CA ASN A 107 -7.01 5.40 -15.61
C ASN A 107 -6.21 5.85 -16.86
N PRO A 108 -6.80 6.70 -17.72
CA PRO A 108 -6.18 7.09 -19.00
C PRO A 108 -4.88 7.89 -18.83
N GLY A 109 -4.73 8.64 -17.73
CA GLY A 109 -3.51 9.41 -17.45
C GLY A 109 -2.29 8.53 -17.21
N GLU A 110 -2.45 7.51 -16.36
CA GLU A 110 -1.37 6.54 -16.11
C GLU A 110 -1.12 5.63 -17.31
N ALA A 111 -2.15 5.32 -18.11
CA ALA A 111 -1.94 4.64 -19.38
C ALA A 111 -1.03 5.44 -20.31
N ALA A 112 -1.31 6.74 -20.51
CA ALA A 112 -0.50 7.62 -21.34
C ALA A 112 0.95 7.74 -20.83
N ARG A 113 1.15 7.76 -19.51
CA ARG A 113 2.49 7.77 -18.88
C ARG A 113 3.29 6.49 -19.18
N VAL A 114 2.66 5.32 -19.06
CA VAL A 114 3.30 4.04 -19.36
C VAL A 114 3.63 3.90 -20.85
N GLU A 115 2.78 4.47 -21.72
CA GLU A 115 2.96 4.41 -23.17
C GLU A 115 4.00 5.41 -23.69
N SER A 116 4.12 6.58 -23.07
CA SER A 116 5.11 7.60 -23.42
C SER A 116 6.49 7.37 -22.80
N ALA A 117 6.59 6.56 -21.75
CA ALA A 117 7.84 6.25 -21.08
C ALA A 117 8.82 5.48 -22.01
N GLN A 118 9.99 6.08 -22.24
CA GLN A 118 11.10 5.37 -22.87
C GLN A 118 11.65 4.30 -21.91
N PRO A 119 12.04 3.11 -22.40
CA PRO A 119 12.62 2.08 -21.55
C PRO A 119 13.95 2.55 -20.95
N GLN A 120 14.02 2.65 -19.62
CA GLN A 120 15.26 3.04 -18.94
C GLN A 120 16.34 1.94 -19.09
N PRO A 121 17.54 2.26 -19.60
CA PRO A 121 18.66 1.34 -19.55
C PRO A 121 19.19 1.28 -18.10
N ARG A 122 19.44 0.08 -17.56
CA ARG A 122 19.99 -0.09 -16.20
C ARG A 122 21.34 -0.81 -16.20
N ARG A 123 22.18 -0.38 -15.25
CA ARG A 123 23.55 -0.85 -15.00
C ARG A 123 23.62 -2.38 -15.02
N GLY A 124 24.34 -2.93 -15.99
CA GLY A 124 24.70 -4.34 -16.04
C GLY A 124 24.71 -4.96 -17.44
N SER A 125 23.94 -4.45 -18.41
CA SER A 125 23.99 -5.01 -19.76
C SER A 125 25.09 -4.32 -20.58
N MET A 126 26.26 -4.95 -20.66
CA MET A 126 27.23 -4.64 -21.70
C MET A 126 26.68 -5.15 -23.04
N VAL A 127 25.79 -4.38 -23.66
CA VAL A 127 25.31 -4.69 -25.00
C VAL A 127 26.30 -4.11 -25.99
N SER A 128 27.08 -5.02 -26.56
CA SER A 128 27.90 -4.80 -27.76
C SER A 128 27.10 -4.04 -28.81
N LYS A 129 27.64 -2.90 -29.26
CA LYS A 129 27.17 -2.18 -30.45
C LYS A 129 27.50 -3.05 -31.67
N GLY A 130 26.53 -3.87 -32.08
CA GLY A 130 26.60 -4.64 -33.30
C GLY A 130 25.21 -4.82 -33.90
N ASP A 131 25.08 -4.34 -35.13
CA ASP A 131 24.01 -4.63 -36.08
C ASP A 131 22.72 -3.79 -36.03
N ARG A 132 22.70 -2.76 -36.88
CA ARG A 132 21.49 -2.09 -37.36
C ARG A 132 21.11 -2.74 -38.68
N ARG A 133 20.07 -3.60 -38.69
CA ARG A 133 19.28 -3.87 -39.91
C ARG A 133 17.89 -4.43 -39.56
N GLY A 134 16.88 -3.65 -39.97
CA GLY A 134 15.54 -4.06 -40.41
C GLY A 134 14.79 -5.15 -39.65
N SER A 135 13.86 -4.74 -38.79
CA SER A 135 12.46 -5.19 -38.77
C SER A 135 11.76 -4.56 -37.55
N ASP A 136 10.49 -4.16 -37.71
CA ASP A 136 9.60 -3.63 -36.66
C ASP A 136 9.34 -4.60 -35.49
N ALA A 137 10.09 -5.70 -35.41
CA ALA A 137 10.15 -6.63 -34.29
C ALA A 137 11.10 -6.18 -33.16
N ALA A 138 11.95 -5.16 -33.39
CA ALA A 138 13.09 -4.82 -32.54
C ALA A 138 12.86 -3.68 -31.52
N GLN A 139 11.61 -3.32 -31.20
CA GLN A 139 11.31 -2.22 -30.28
C GLN A 139 10.77 -2.67 -28.91
N TRP A 140 11.05 -3.92 -28.52
CA TRP A 140 10.80 -4.37 -27.15
C TRP A 140 12.14 -4.73 -26.50
N PRO A 141 12.65 -3.91 -25.57
CA PRO A 141 13.87 -4.25 -24.85
C PRO A 141 13.67 -5.60 -24.16
N ARG A 142 14.68 -6.46 -24.24
CA ARG A 142 14.80 -7.64 -23.36
C ARG A 142 14.87 -7.11 -21.92
N MET A 143 13.73 -7.04 -21.25
CA MET A 143 13.59 -6.61 -19.86
C MET A 143 14.21 -7.68 -18.95
N GLU A 144 15.53 -7.63 -18.74
CA GLU A 144 16.20 -8.41 -17.69
C GLU A 144 15.95 -7.79 -16.30
N HIS A 145 14.78 -8.14 -15.78
CA HIS A 145 14.45 -8.58 -14.42
C HIS A 145 15.14 -7.93 -13.20
N GLN A 146 14.71 -6.71 -12.83
CA GLN A 146 14.76 -6.32 -11.41
C GLN A 146 13.77 -7.14 -10.55
N PHE A 147 12.73 -7.73 -11.17
CA PHE A 147 11.60 -8.32 -10.43
C PHE A 147 11.17 -9.75 -10.79
N SER A 148 11.76 -10.44 -11.76
CA SER A 148 11.13 -11.66 -12.31
C SER A 148 12.06 -12.66 -13.01
N GLY A 149 13.22 -12.97 -12.41
CA GLY A 149 13.96 -14.15 -12.85
C GLY A 149 13.22 -15.44 -12.41
N PRO A 150 13.16 -16.50 -13.25
CA PRO A 150 12.69 -17.83 -12.82
C PRO A 150 13.44 -18.30 -11.56
N TYR A 151 14.69 -17.85 -11.37
CA TYR A 151 15.46 -17.95 -10.14
C TYR A 151 14.68 -17.64 -8.84
N ARG A 152 13.89 -16.57 -8.78
CA ARG A 152 13.15 -16.21 -7.56
C ARG A 152 12.03 -17.21 -7.26
N VAL A 153 11.37 -17.70 -8.31
CA VAL A 153 10.35 -18.75 -8.17
C VAL A 153 11.00 -20.05 -7.72
N LEU A 154 12.16 -20.40 -8.30
CA LEU A 154 12.95 -21.58 -7.92
C LEU A 154 13.46 -21.49 -6.48
N LEU A 155 13.92 -20.31 -6.03
CA LEU A 155 14.35 -20.09 -4.65
C LEU A 155 13.18 -20.31 -3.67
N LEU A 156 11.99 -19.82 -4.00
CA LEU A 156 10.79 -20.01 -3.16
C LEU A 156 10.33 -21.47 -3.14
N LEU A 157 10.39 -22.16 -4.29
CA LEU A 157 10.16 -23.61 -4.36
C LEU A 157 11.17 -24.37 -3.50
N GLY A 158 12.45 -23.99 -3.54
CA GLY A 158 13.50 -24.56 -2.71
C GLY A 158 13.29 -24.30 -1.21
N MET A 159 12.85 -23.10 -0.84
CA MET A 159 12.49 -22.77 0.55
C MET A 159 11.27 -23.57 1.03
N ASP A 160 10.25 -23.74 0.19
CA ASP A 160 9.06 -24.54 0.52
C ASP A 160 9.40 -26.04 0.64
N LEU A 161 10.34 -26.54 -0.18
CA LEU A 161 10.89 -27.89 -0.07
C LEU A 161 11.68 -28.04 1.23
N LEU A 162 12.52 -27.06 1.59
CA LEU A 162 13.29 -27.07 2.83
C LEU A 162 12.38 -27.04 4.07
N LEU A 163 11.31 -26.22 4.05
CA LEU A 163 10.30 -26.20 5.10
C LEU A 163 9.55 -27.54 5.20
N TYR A 164 9.26 -28.17 4.06
CA TYR A 164 8.66 -29.51 4.02
C TYR A 164 9.59 -30.54 4.68
N VAL A 165 10.86 -30.59 4.28
CA VAL A 165 11.87 -31.51 4.83
C VAL A 165 12.07 -31.26 6.33
N TRP A 166 12.19 -29.99 6.76
CA TRP A 166 12.32 -29.65 8.17
C TRP A 166 11.13 -30.15 9.00
N ARG A 167 9.91 -30.07 8.47
CA ARG A 167 8.71 -30.59 9.16
C ARG A 167 8.76 -32.11 9.42
N GLN A 168 9.52 -32.85 8.61
CA GLN A 168 9.67 -34.29 8.78
C GLN A 168 10.60 -34.67 9.94
N VAL A 169 11.40 -33.73 10.45
CA VAL A 169 12.33 -33.98 11.56
C VAL A 169 11.57 -34.06 12.89
N PRO A 170 11.67 -35.16 13.65
CA PRO A 170 11.01 -35.29 14.95
C PRO A 170 11.41 -34.18 15.92
N PHE A 171 10.46 -33.75 16.76
CA PHE A 171 10.58 -32.66 17.76
C PHE A 171 10.86 -31.27 17.19
N VAL A 172 11.91 -31.10 16.40
CA VAL A 172 12.35 -29.81 15.83
C VAL A 172 11.46 -29.36 14.68
N GLY A 173 10.85 -30.28 13.94
CA GLY A 173 9.94 -29.97 12.82
C GLY A 173 8.68 -29.20 13.22
N ARG A 174 8.30 -29.21 14.49
CA ARG A 174 7.18 -28.39 15.02
C ARG A 174 7.49 -26.89 14.97
N LEU A 175 8.76 -26.50 14.95
CA LEU A 175 9.21 -25.11 14.88
C LEU A 175 9.18 -24.53 13.46
N ALA A 176 9.12 -25.35 12.41
CA ALA A 176 9.12 -24.89 11.03
C ALA A 176 7.99 -23.88 10.74
N SER A 177 6.77 -24.17 11.20
CA SER A 177 5.60 -23.31 10.93
C SER A 177 5.65 -21.99 11.71
N PRO A 178 5.91 -21.98 13.04
CA PRO A 178 6.13 -20.74 13.81
C PRO A 178 7.24 -19.85 13.24
N VAL A 179 8.39 -20.45 12.88
CA VAL A 179 9.53 -19.69 12.34
C VAL A 179 9.18 -19.10 10.97
N ALA A 180 8.54 -19.88 10.09
CA ALA A 180 8.10 -19.38 8.78
C ALA A 180 7.06 -18.25 8.90
N LEU A 181 6.15 -18.36 9.87
CA LEU A 181 5.13 -17.36 10.15
C LEU A 181 5.73 -16.07 10.72
N PHE A 182 6.67 -16.18 11.65
CA PHE A 182 7.39 -15.02 12.19
C PHE A 182 8.22 -14.32 11.10
N ALA A 183 9.04 -15.08 10.36
CA ALA A 183 9.92 -14.54 9.33
C ALA A 183 9.15 -13.82 8.21
N SER A 184 7.95 -14.31 7.88
CA SER A 184 7.11 -13.73 6.81
C SER A 184 6.17 -12.64 7.32
N GLY A 185 5.68 -12.75 8.56
CA GLY A 185 4.71 -11.83 9.16
C GLY A 185 5.31 -10.63 9.89
N ALA A 186 6.57 -10.72 10.36
CA ALA A 186 7.18 -9.66 11.18
C ALA A 186 7.26 -8.31 10.46
N ARG A 187 7.44 -8.32 9.13
CA ARG A 187 7.45 -7.12 8.30
C ARG A 187 6.03 -6.57 8.04
N ALA A 188 5.05 -7.45 7.89
CA ALA A 188 3.69 -7.08 7.49
C ALA A 188 2.81 -6.60 8.66
N VAL A 189 2.82 -7.31 9.79
CA VAL A 189 1.97 -7.01 10.96
C VAL A 189 2.77 -6.49 12.16
N GLY A 190 4.08 -6.37 12.02
CA GLY A 190 5.02 -6.00 13.07
C GLY A 190 5.50 -7.20 13.91
N PRO A 191 6.69 -7.10 14.52
CA PRO A 191 7.35 -8.23 15.17
C PRO A 191 6.56 -8.79 16.36
N ARG A 192 5.89 -7.92 17.14
CA ARG A 192 5.09 -8.35 18.30
C ARG A 192 3.88 -9.19 17.90
N ARG A 193 3.14 -8.78 16.86
CA ARG A 193 1.96 -9.52 16.39
C ARG A 193 2.35 -10.81 15.67
N ALA A 194 3.43 -10.77 14.89
CA ALA A 194 3.98 -11.95 14.25
C ALA A 194 4.46 -12.99 15.27
N LEU A 195 5.04 -12.56 16.40
CA LEU A 195 5.42 -13.43 17.50
C LEU A 195 4.20 -14.11 18.15
N VAL A 196 3.13 -13.34 18.42
CA VAL A 196 1.89 -13.91 18.97
C VAL A 196 1.31 -14.98 18.05
N LEU A 197 1.25 -14.71 16.75
CA LEU A 197 0.78 -15.68 15.76
C LEU A 197 1.68 -16.92 15.70
N ALA A 198 3.00 -16.75 15.75
CA ALA A 198 3.96 -17.85 15.74
C ALA A 198 3.83 -18.74 16.99
N VAL A 199 3.67 -18.13 18.18
CA VAL A 199 3.45 -18.86 19.44
C VAL A 199 2.10 -19.58 19.42
N ALA A 200 1.05 -18.95 18.90
CA ALA A 200 -0.26 -19.59 18.76
C ALA A 200 -0.21 -20.80 17.81
N ALA A 201 0.51 -20.70 16.70
CA ALA A 201 0.73 -21.81 15.77
C ALA A 201 1.56 -22.96 16.38
N LEU A 202 2.44 -22.65 17.34
CA LEU A 202 3.19 -23.66 18.10
C LEU A 202 2.32 -24.34 19.18
N ALA A 203 1.50 -23.56 19.88
CA ALA A 203 0.63 -24.03 20.95
C ALA A 203 -0.53 -24.90 20.44
N TYR A 204 -1.02 -24.63 19.23
CA TYR A 204 -2.11 -25.38 18.62
C TYR A 204 -1.65 -26.07 17.33
N ALA A 205 -1.15 -27.30 17.46
CA ALA A 205 -0.63 -28.10 16.34
C ALA A 205 -1.59 -28.22 15.13
N PRO A 206 -2.92 -28.30 15.28
CA PRO A 206 -3.84 -28.31 14.13
C PRO A 206 -3.85 -27.01 13.31
N ALA A 207 -3.38 -25.87 13.84
CA ALA A 207 -3.27 -24.62 13.07
C ALA A 207 -2.03 -24.56 12.17
N ALA A 208 -1.04 -25.45 12.35
CA ALA A 208 0.21 -25.40 11.59
C ALA A 208 0.02 -25.47 10.05
N PRO A 209 -0.85 -26.33 9.47
CA PRO A 209 -1.10 -26.36 8.04
C PRO A 209 -1.74 -25.05 7.52
N TRP A 210 -2.64 -24.46 8.30
CA TRP A 210 -3.31 -23.20 7.96
C TRP A 210 -2.34 -22.02 7.98
N ALA A 211 -1.46 -21.97 8.99
CA ALA A 211 -0.41 -20.97 9.09
C ALA A 211 0.56 -21.02 7.90
N LEU A 212 0.99 -22.22 7.51
CA LEU A 212 1.83 -22.42 6.33
C LEU A 212 1.09 -22.08 5.04
N GLY A 213 -0.19 -22.46 4.94
CA GLY A 213 -1.05 -22.10 3.80
C GLY A 213 -1.16 -20.59 3.62
N ALA A 214 -1.30 -19.84 4.72
CA ALA A 214 -1.32 -18.39 4.72
C ALA A 214 0.03 -17.78 4.31
N VAL A 215 1.15 -18.29 4.82
CA VAL A 215 2.51 -17.86 4.42
C VAL A 215 2.76 -18.10 2.94
N ARG A 216 2.39 -19.27 2.42
CA ARG A 216 2.51 -19.61 1.01
C ARG A 216 1.64 -18.70 0.14
N LEU A 217 0.39 -18.46 0.55
CA LEU A 217 -0.51 -17.55 -0.16
C LEU A 217 0.03 -16.12 -0.16
N TRP A 218 0.56 -15.64 0.97
CA TRP A 218 1.19 -14.33 1.07
C TRP A 218 2.34 -14.20 0.08
N ARG A 219 3.32 -15.11 0.14
CA ARG A 219 4.51 -15.09 -0.73
C ARG A 219 4.15 -15.19 -2.21
N ALA A 220 3.21 -16.09 -2.55
CA ALA A 220 2.72 -16.23 -3.92
C ALA A 220 2.03 -14.95 -4.41
N SER A 221 1.22 -14.31 -3.56
CA SER A 221 0.53 -13.06 -3.88
C SER A 221 1.49 -11.88 -4.01
N SER A 222 2.50 -11.76 -3.14
CA SER A 222 3.53 -10.72 -3.24
C SER A 222 4.33 -10.85 -4.54
N LEU A 223 4.70 -12.08 -4.90
CA LEU A 223 5.45 -12.35 -6.14
C LEU A 223 4.58 -12.10 -7.37
N LEU A 224 3.36 -12.61 -7.38
CA LEU A 224 2.40 -12.44 -8.46
C LEU A 224 2.07 -10.94 -8.64
N GLY A 225 1.83 -10.20 -7.56
CA GLY A 225 1.62 -8.75 -7.59
C GLY A 225 2.80 -8.00 -8.21
N ALA A 226 4.04 -8.35 -7.87
CA ALA A 226 5.21 -7.76 -8.51
C ALA A 226 5.30 -8.06 -10.01
N GLN A 227 4.92 -9.27 -10.45
CA GLN A 227 4.92 -9.63 -11.87
C GLN A 227 3.81 -8.95 -12.66
N LEU A 228 2.61 -8.88 -12.09
CA LEU A 228 1.44 -8.27 -12.72
C LEU A 228 1.57 -6.75 -12.82
N LEU A 229 2.18 -6.10 -11.82
CA LEU A 229 2.41 -4.66 -11.82
C LEU A 229 3.68 -4.22 -12.59
N ALA A 230 4.55 -5.16 -12.97
CA ALA A 230 5.79 -4.86 -13.67
C ALA A 230 5.63 -3.93 -14.91
N PRO A 231 4.60 -4.10 -15.77
CA PRO A 231 4.39 -3.20 -16.91
C PRO A 231 4.25 -1.73 -16.54
N TRP A 232 3.73 -1.43 -15.35
CA TRP A 232 3.58 -0.09 -14.81
C TRP A 232 4.79 0.31 -13.97
N LEU A 233 5.20 -0.50 -12.99
CA LEU A 233 6.32 -0.18 -12.10
C LEU A 233 7.64 0.06 -12.84
N ASP A 234 7.93 -0.74 -13.87
CA ASP A 234 9.21 -0.65 -14.59
C ASP A 234 9.25 0.53 -15.58
N LYS A 235 8.08 1.02 -16.01
CA LYS A 235 7.97 2.07 -17.03
C LYS A 235 7.60 3.43 -16.45
N ALA A 236 6.68 3.48 -15.48
CA ALA A 236 6.15 4.73 -14.94
C ALA A 236 7.01 5.33 -13.82
N LEU A 237 7.81 4.51 -13.13
CA LEU A 237 8.53 4.90 -11.91
C LEU A 237 10.03 4.54 -11.95
N PRO A 238 10.91 5.35 -11.31
CA PRO A 238 12.27 4.97 -10.99
C PRO A 238 12.36 3.73 -10.09
N ALA A 239 13.52 3.05 -10.12
CA ALA A 239 13.76 1.78 -9.41
C ALA A 239 13.47 1.85 -7.91
N SER A 240 13.93 2.93 -7.28
CA SER A 240 13.84 3.20 -5.86
C SER A 240 12.40 3.47 -5.46
N GLU A 241 11.70 4.30 -6.23
CA GLU A 241 10.30 4.65 -5.99
C GLU A 241 9.37 3.44 -6.18
N ALA A 242 9.59 2.64 -7.22
CA ALA A 242 8.84 1.41 -7.44
C ALA A 242 9.02 0.41 -6.27
N ALA A 243 10.22 0.33 -5.71
CA ALA A 243 10.50 -0.53 -4.56
C ALA A 243 9.81 -0.01 -3.28
N ASP A 244 9.91 1.29 -3.02
CA ASP A 244 9.30 1.96 -1.86
C ASP A 244 7.76 1.88 -1.91
N LEU A 245 7.15 2.19 -3.05
CA LEU A 245 5.71 2.07 -3.26
C LEU A 245 5.20 0.67 -2.96
N ARG A 246 5.93 -0.36 -3.41
CA ARG A 246 5.56 -1.75 -3.14
C ARG A 246 5.70 -2.10 -1.67
N MET A 247 6.75 -1.63 -0.98
CA MET A 247 6.92 -1.89 0.45
C MET A 247 5.79 -1.24 1.26
N ARG A 248 5.44 0.01 0.96
CA ARG A 248 4.35 0.74 1.64
C ARG A 248 2.99 0.10 1.41
N ASN A 249 2.76 -0.43 0.21
CA ASN A 249 1.47 -0.98 -0.22
C ASN A 249 1.44 -2.52 -0.24
N GLU A 250 2.39 -3.21 0.41
CA GLU A 250 2.52 -4.66 0.32
C GLU A 250 1.23 -5.38 0.73
N CYS A 251 0.64 -4.98 1.86
CA CYS A 251 -0.62 -5.54 2.34
C CYS A 251 -1.77 -5.36 1.35
N THR A 252 -1.88 -4.18 0.73
CA THR A 252 -2.91 -3.87 -0.27
C THR A 252 -2.73 -4.71 -1.53
N ILE A 253 -1.50 -4.81 -2.03
CA ILE A 253 -1.15 -5.61 -3.21
C ILE A 253 -1.45 -7.09 -2.92
N VAL A 254 -1.02 -7.61 -1.77
CA VAL A 254 -1.25 -9.00 -1.38
C VAL A 254 -2.75 -9.28 -1.22
N ALA A 255 -3.47 -8.44 -0.49
CA ALA A 255 -4.91 -8.62 -0.29
C ALA A 255 -5.69 -8.55 -1.60
N PHE A 256 -5.29 -7.66 -2.52
CA PHE A 256 -5.91 -7.57 -3.83
C PHE A 256 -5.64 -8.81 -4.68
N ILE A 257 -4.45 -9.41 -4.61
CA ILE A 257 -4.02 -10.53 -5.47
C ILE A 257 -4.33 -11.91 -4.88
N ALA A 258 -4.52 -12.02 -3.55
CA ALA A 258 -4.73 -13.29 -2.87
C ALA A 258 -5.88 -14.15 -3.43
N PRO A 259 -7.08 -13.61 -3.74
CA PRO A 259 -8.15 -14.40 -4.35
C PRO A 259 -7.74 -15.03 -5.69
N GLN A 260 -6.95 -14.30 -6.49
CA GLN A 260 -6.47 -14.75 -7.79
C GLN A 260 -5.30 -15.74 -7.65
N ALA A 261 -4.43 -15.55 -6.66
CA ALA A 261 -3.39 -16.51 -6.33
C ALA A 261 -3.98 -17.87 -5.89
N LEU A 262 -5.19 -17.88 -5.29
CA LEU A 262 -5.93 -19.12 -5.04
C LEU A 262 -6.46 -19.75 -6.33
N LEU A 263 -6.96 -18.97 -7.29
CA LEU A 263 -7.38 -19.47 -8.61
C LEU A 263 -6.22 -20.13 -9.36
N MET A 264 -4.99 -19.62 -9.21
CA MET A 264 -3.79 -20.22 -9.80
C MET A 264 -3.55 -21.68 -9.36
N ARG A 265 -4.10 -22.09 -8.20
CA ARG A 265 -3.97 -23.47 -7.70
C ARG A 265 -4.81 -24.48 -8.47
N LEU A 266 -5.78 -24.02 -9.26
CA LEU A 266 -6.57 -24.91 -10.10
C LEU A 266 -5.68 -25.43 -11.24
N PRO A 267 -5.46 -26.75 -11.35
CA PRO A 267 -4.65 -27.31 -12.41
C PRO A 267 -5.26 -26.96 -13.77
N LEU A 268 -4.41 -26.63 -14.74
CA LEU A 268 -4.77 -26.25 -16.13
C LEU A 268 -5.53 -24.91 -16.28
N VAL A 269 -6.48 -24.62 -15.38
CA VAL A 269 -7.31 -23.40 -15.40
C VAL A 269 -6.58 -22.21 -14.78
N GLY A 270 -5.81 -22.44 -13.71
CA GLY A 270 -5.03 -21.41 -13.03
C GLY A 270 -4.11 -20.61 -13.96
N PRO A 271 -3.23 -21.27 -14.74
CA PRO A 271 -2.38 -20.59 -15.72
C PRO A 271 -3.13 -19.70 -16.71
N LEU A 272 -4.34 -20.10 -17.13
CA LEU A 272 -5.18 -19.33 -18.05
C LEU A 272 -5.76 -18.08 -17.38
N ALA A 273 -6.06 -18.15 -16.08
CA ALA A 273 -6.55 -17.01 -15.31
C ALA A 273 -5.52 -15.88 -15.21
N TYR A 274 -4.24 -16.12 -15.50
CA TYR A 274 -3.21 -15.08 -15.51
C TYR A 274 -3.48 -13.94 -16.51
N ILE A 275 -4.11 -14.23 -17.64
CA ILE A 275 -4.43 -13.21 -18.66
C ILE A 275 -5.47 -12.20 -18.14
N PRO A 276 -6.64 -12.63 -17.63
CA PRO A 276 -7.56 -11.71 -16.97
C PRO A 276 -6.98 -11.13 -15.67
N MET A 277 -6.09 -11.81 -14.94
CA MET A 277 -5.38 -11.21 -13.80
C MET A 277 -4.50 -10.03 -14.22
N GLN A 278 -3.79 -10.16 -15.34
CA GLN A 278 -2.95 -9.09 -15.88
C GLN A 278 -3.78 -7.88 -16.28
N ALA A 279 -4.96 -8.07 -16.87
CA ALA A 279 -5.92 -7.00 -17.09
C ALA A 279 -6.44 -6.43 -15.74
N ALA A 280 -6.77 -7.29 -14.78
CA ALA A 280 -7.27 -6.88 -13.46
C ALA A 280 -6.26 -6.04 -12.66
N ALA A 281 -4.96 -6.24 -12.91
CA ALA A 281 -3.88 -5.45 -12.31
C ALA A 281 -3.97 -3.96 -12.68
N ALA A 282 -4.65 -3.59 -13.77
CA ALA A 282 -4.92 -2.19 -14.08
C ALA A 282 -5.84 -1.53 -13.04
N TYR A 283 -6.81 -2.25 -12.48
CA TYR A 283 -7.63 -1.76 -11.36
C TYR A 283 -6.82 -1.68 -10.06
N LEU A 284 -5.78 -2.51 -9.91
CA LEU A 284 -4.85 -2.37 -8.79
C LEU A 284 -3.95 -1.15 -8.99
N VAL A 285 -3.49 -0.87 -10.21
CA VAL A 285 -2.81 0.40 -10.50
C VAL A 285 -3.73 1.56 -10.22
N ASP A 286 -5.00 1.51 -10.63
CA ASP A 286 -5.96 2.54 -10.28
C ASP A 286 -6.18 2.61 -8.77
N LEU A 287 -6.28 1.52 -8.02
CA LEU A 287 -6.42 1.57 -6.57
C LEU A 287 -5.16 2.14 -5.88
N LEU A 288 -3.97 1.72 -6.32
CA LEU A 288 -2.69 2.16 -5.78
C LEU A 288 -2.42 3.59 -6.15
N THR A 289 -2.80 3.99 -7.36
CA THR A 289 -2.73 5.37 -7.80
C THR A 289 -3.81 6.12 -7.08
N VAL A 290 -5.12 5.81 -7.10
CA VAL A 290 -6.21 6.47 -6.33
C VAL A 290 -5.87 6.65 -4.85
N MET A 291 -5.28 5.66 -4.20
CA MET A 291 -4.85 5.78 -2.81
C MET A 291 -3.55 6.59 -2.65
N ASN A 292 -2.65 6.53 -3.64
CA ASN A 292 -1.57 7.51 -3.83
C ASN A 292 -2.04 8.77 -4.62
N VAL A 293 -3.32 8.99 -4.92
CA VAL A 293 -3.85 10.13 -5.70
C VAL A 293 -4.38 11.05 -4.65
N PHE A 294 -5.20 10.44 -3.79
CA PHE A 294 -5.63 10.95 -2.51
C PHE A 294 -4.47 11.35 -1.58
N LEU A 295 -3.28 10.75 -1.74
CA LEU A 295 -2.09 11.07 -0.94
C LEU A 295 -0.86 11.55 -1.74
N SER A 296 -0.83 11.44 -3.07
CA SER A 296 0.41 11.66 -3.87
C SER A 296 0.23 12.18 -5.31
N GLN A 297 -0.99 12.46 -5.83
CA GLN A 297 -1.10 12.86 -7.25
C GLN A 297 -0.88 14.32 -7.56
N THR A 298 -0.63 15.16 -6.57
CA THR A 298 -0.11 16.49 -6.83
C THR A 298 0.52 16.98 -5.52
N PRO A 299 1.84 17.23 -5.49
CA PRO A 299 2.38 18.09 -4.45
C PRO A 299 1.52 19.35 -4.42
N TYR A 300 1.21 19.83 -3.22
CA TYR A 300 0.56 21.12 -3.02
C TYR A 300 1.21 22.17 -3.94
N GLY A 301 0.47 22.72 -4.92
CA GLY A 301 0.97 23.71 -5.88
C GLY A 301 1.10 23.30 -7.36
N SER A 302 0.82 22.04 -7.74
CA SER A 302 0.93 21.61 -9.15
C SER A 302 -0.20 22.14 -10.07
N PRO A 303 0.09 22.58 -11.32
CA PRO A 303 -0.90 23.11 -12.27
C PRO A 303 -2.02 22.14 -12.69
N SER A 304 -1.83 20.82 -12.47
CA SER A 304 -2.79 19.77 -12.85
C SER A 304 -3.63 19.23 -11.69
N PHE A 305 -3.48 19.80 -10.49
CA PHE A 305 -4.28 19.43 -9.32
C PHE A 305 -5.77 19.68 -9.61
N LYS A 306 -6.63 18.69 -9.33
CA LYS A 306 -8.08 18.83 -9.39
C LYS A 306 -8.68 18.61 -8.01
N ASP A 307 -9.36 19.63 -7.52
CA ASP A 307 -10.03 19.62 -6.23
C ASP A 307 -11.15 18.56 -6.21
N PRO A 308 -11.18 17.63 -5.24
CA PRO A 308 -12.27 16.68 -5.10
C PRO A 308 -13.59 17.32 -4.61
N LEU A 309 -13.60 18.62 -4.30
CA LEU A 309 -14.77 19.37 -3.80
C LEU A 309 -15.37 18.78 -2.52
N ILE A 310 -14.52 18.23 -1.66
CA ILE A 310 -14.92 17.74 -0.33
C ILE A 310 -14.71 18.88 0.66
N PHE A 311 -15.80 19.54 1.02
CA PHE A 311 -15.81 20.66 1.97
C PHE A 311 -15.59 20.21 3.41
N ASP A 312 -14.77 20.97 4.14
CA ASP A 312 -14.36 20.69 5.53
C ASP A 312 -14.17 19.19 5.84
N ALA A 313 -13.27 18.56 5.09
CA ALA A 313 -13.15 17.11 5.04
C ALA A 313 -12.96 16.48 6.45
N PRO A 314 -13.72 15.42 6.79
CA PRO A 314 -13.61 14.76 8.09
C PRO A 314 -12.33 13.92 8.21
N LEU A 315 -12.03 13.47 9.43
CA LEU A 315 -10.97 12.48 9.64
C LEU A 315 -11.29 11.15 8.94
N THR A 316 -10.26 10.52 8.39
CA THR A 316 -10.31 9.12 7.95
C THR A 316 -10.23 8.16 9.14
N ASP A 317 -10.59 6.89 8.95
CA ASP A 317 -10.44 5.85 9.98
C ASP A 317 -9.00 5.78 10.54
N ALA A 318 -8.00 5.91 9.66
CA ALA A 318 -6.60 5.97 10.07
C ALA A 318 -6.32 7.22 10.93
N GLY A 319 -6.86 8.38 10.56
CA GLY A 319 -6.76 9.62 11.33
C GLY A 319 -7.42 9.51 12.71
N VAL A 320 -8.58 8.86 12.81
CA VAL A 320 -9.26 8.58 14.08
C VAL A 320 -8.38 7.71 14.99
N LEU A 321 -7.78 6.65 14.45
CA LEU A 321 -6.87 5.78 15.20
C LEU A 321 -5.62 6.54 15.67
N GLN A 322 -5.06 7.41 14.83
CA GLN A 322 -3.91 8.25 15.16
C GLN A 322 -4.24 9.24 16.29
N ALA A 323 -5.37 9.95 16.19
CA ALA A 323 -5.82 10.89 17.21
C ALA A 323 -6.09 10.20 18.56
N ARG A 324 -6.72 9.02 18.55
CA ARG A 324 -6.90 8.22 19.77
C ARG A 324 -5.57 7.76 20.37
N ALA A 325 -4.59 7.40 19.54
CA ALA A 325 -3.27 7.01 20.02
C ALA A 325 -2.53 8.18 20.70
N ALA A 326 -2.75 9.41 20.23
CA ALA A 326 -2.15 10.62 20.81
C ALA A 326 -2.60 10.89 22.26
N ARG A 327 -3.74 10.36 22.70
CA ARG A 327 -4.25 10.49 24.08
C ARG A 327 -3.22 10.06 25.14
N LYS A 328 -2.43 9.02 24.86
CA LYS A 328 -1.36 8.57 25.78
C LYS A 328 -0.24 9.60 25.91
N LEU A 329 0.09 10.29 24.82
CA LEU A 329 1.11 11.34 24.81
C LEU A 329 0.61 12.58 25.57
N VAL A 330 -0.64 12.96 25.34
CA VAL A 330 -1.30 14.09 26.02
C VAL A 330 -1.34 13.88 27.54
N ALA A 331 -1.72 12.68 28.01
CA ALA A 331 -1.71 12.37 29.44
C ALA A 331 -0.31 12.49 30.10
N GLY A 332 0.75 12.33 29.30
CA GLY A 332 2.14 12.48 29.73
C GLY A 332 2.64 13.93 29.81
N LEU A 333 1.89 14.92 29.32
CA LEU A 333 2.32 16.32 29.29
C LEU A 333 2.58 16.88 30.69
N ARG A 334 3.67 17.64 30.83
CA ARG A 334 4.01 18.38 32.04
C ARG A 334 4.59 19.75 31.64
N PRO A 335 3.98 20.88 32.05
CA PRO A 335 2.68 20.99 32.72
C PRO A 335 1.51 20.46 31.86
N GLN A 336 0.37 20.21 32.48
CA GLN A 336 -0.87 19.94 31.75
C GLN A 336 -1.38 21.25 31.11
N PRO A 337 -1.99 21.19 29.92
CA PRO A 337 -2.60 22.35 29.28
C PRO A 337 -3.73 22.93 30.15
N GLU A 338 -3.82 24.26 30.20
CA GLU A 338 -4.86 25.02 30.89
C GLU A 338 -5.96 25.48 29.92
N LEU A 339 -5.65 25.51 28.61
CA LEU A 339 -6.54 25.86 27.52
C LEU A 339 -6.29 24.96 26.31
N LEU A 340 -7.36 24.44 25.71
CA LEU A 340 -7.32 23.72 24.44
C LEU A 340 -7.87 24.60 23.33
N VAL A 341 -7.01 24.92 22.37
CA VAL A 341 -7.34 25.72 21.19
C VAL A 341 -7.31 24.81 19.97
N SER A 342 -8.30 24.93 19.10
CA SER A 342 -8.30 24.22 17.82
C SER A 342 -8.68 25.12 16.67
N SER A 343 -8.20 24.78 15.47
CA SER A 343 -8.80 25.28 14.24
C SER A 343 -10.29 24.89 14.20
N PRO A 344 -11.18 25.75 13.68
CA PRO A 344 -12.60 25.41 13.55
C PRO A 344 -12.91 24.37 12.45
N LEU A 345 -11.90 23.89 11.69
CA LEU A 345 -12.10 22.82 10.69
C LEU A 345 -12.38 21.49 11.41
N VAL A 346 -13.42 20.77 10.97
CA VAL A 346 -13.96 19.55 11.62
C VAL A 346 -12.89 18.51 11.90
N ARG A 347 -11.94 18.29 10.99
CA ARG A 347 -10.82 17.35 11.20
C ARG A 347 -9.94 17.70 12.41
N ALA A 348 -9.73 18.99 12.68
CA ALA A 348 -8.94 19.46 13.81
C ALA A 348 -9.73 19.32 15.12
N LEU A 349 -11.01 19.73 15.12
CA LEU A 349 -11.92 19.56 16.25
C LEU A 349 -12.05 18.09 16.67
N HIS A 350 -12.33 17.19 15.73
CA HIS A 350 -12.38 15.76 16.00
C HIS A 350 -11.04 15.20 16.50
N THR A 351 -9.91 15.69 15.98
CA THR A 351 -8.59 15.30 16.50
C THR A 351 -8.44 15.71 17.95
N ALA A 352 -8.84 16.94 18.28
CA ALA A 352 -8.78 17.48 19.62
C ALA A 352 -9.69 16.70 20.59
N ASP A 353 -10.94 16.39 20.23
CA ASP A 353 -11.85 15.61 21.08
C ASP A 353 -11.37 14.17 21.32
N LEU A 354 -10.75 13.55 20.31
CA LEU A 354 -10.19 12.20 20.45
C LEU A 354 -8.92 12.19 21.31
N ALA A 355 -8.02 13.16 21.11
CA ALA A 355 -6.74 13.23 21.80
C ALA A 355 -6.86 13.76 23.24
N PHE A 356 -7.72 14.76 23.46
CA PHE A 356 -7.95 15.41 24.75
C PHE A 356 -9.33 14.99 25.28
N PRO A 357 -9.40 14.01 26.20
CA PRO A 357 -10.67 13.65 26.82
C PRO A 357 -11.26 14.86 27.55
N ASP A 358 -12.58 14.85 27.78
CA ASP A 358 -13.20 15.88 28.58
C ASP A 358 -12.65 15.85 30.01
N SER A 359 -12.11 16.99 30.44
CA SER A 359 -11.47 17.19 31.72
C SER A 359 -11.92 18.51 32.36
N GLY A 360 -12.99 19.13 31.84
CA GLY A 360 -13.41 20.49 32.24
C GLY A 360 -12.45 21.61 31.81
N MET A 361 -11.44 21.30 31.00
CA MET A 361 -10.52 22.30 30.44
C MET A 361 -11.27 23.15 29.39
N PRO A 362 -11.18 24.49 29.44
CA PRO A 362 -11.76 25.37 28.43
C PRO A 362 -11.30 25.01 27.01
N ARG A 363 -12.25 25.00 26.08
CA ARG A 363 -12.04 24.66 24.66
C ARG A 363 -12.46 25.83 23.78
N LEU A 364 -11.56 26.27 22.90
CA LEU A 364 -11.75 27.45 22.06
C LEU A 364 -11.51 27.13 20.58
N MET A 365 -12.47 27.46 19.72
CA MET A 365 -12.29 27.42 18.28
C MET A 365 -11.65 28.72 17.80
N LEU A 366 -10.43 28.69 17.27
CA LEU A 366 -9.73 29.89 16.85
C LEU A 366 -9.51 29.91 15.34
N PRO A 367 -10.27 30.71 14.55
CA PRO A 367 -10.11 30.81 13.10
C PRO A 367 -8.70 31.16 12.63
N LEU A 368 -7.90 31.85 13.45
CA LEU A 368 -6.50 32.15 13.15
C LEU A 368 -5.66 30.88 12.94
N ALA A 369 -6.04 29.75 13.55
CA ALA A 369 -5.36 28.46 13.48
C ALA A 369 -5.77 27.58 12.29
N ARG A 370 -6.66 28.05 11.39
CA ARG A 370 -7.09 27.29 10.21
C ARG A 370 -5.96 27.04 9.21
N GLU A 371 -6.06 25.95 8.45
CA GLU A 371 -5.13 25.70 7.36
C GLU A 371 -5.18 26.85 6.35
N ARG A 372 -4.09 27.06 5.61
CA ARG A 372 -4.14 28.00 4.49
C ARG A 372 -5.21 27.54 3.51
N LEU A 373 -6.12 28.45 3.13
CA LEU A 373 -7.17 28.08 2.18
C LEU A 373 -6.53 27.83 0.81
N TRP A 374 -6.49 26.57 0.40
CA TRP A 374 -5.98 26.17 -0.90
C TRP A 374 -6.97 25.30 -1.66
N LEU A 375 -7.73 24.48 -0.93
CA LEU A 375 -8.69 23.51 -1.46
C LEU A 375 -10.07 23.71 -0.84
N SER A 376 -11.11 23.11 -1.43
CA SER A 376 -12.44 22.99 -0.86
C SER A 376 -12.42 22.39 0.54
N SER A 377 -11.46 21.50 0.84
CA SER A 377 -11.29 20.95 2.18
C SER A 377 -10.93 21.99 3.25
N ASP A 378 -10.46 23.17 2.86
CA ASP A 378 -10.08 24.27 3.76
C ASP A 378 -11.17 25.35 3.84
N VAL A 379 -12.22 25.22 3.02
CA VAL A 379 -13.47 25.95 3.20
C VAL A 379 -14.20 25.31 4.37
N GLY A 380 -14.42 26.11 5.41
CA GLY A 380 -15.00 25.66 6.67
C GLY A 380 -16.52 25.56 6.65
N GLN A 381 -17.08 25.06 7.75
CA GLN A 381 -18.51 25.15 8.02
C GLN A 381 -18.88 26.52 8.60
N PRO A 382 -20.10 27.03 8.35
CA PRO A 382 -20.59 28.26 8.96
C PRO A 382 -20.49 28.23 10.49
N ARG A 383 -20.24 29.38 11.12
CA ARG A 383 -20.06 29.52 12.56
C ARG A 383 -21.23 28.94 13.35
N SER A 384 -22.48 29.19 12.92
CA SER A 384 -23.68 28.65 13.56
C SER A 384 -23.72 27.12 13.53
N ALA A 385 -23.41 26.51 12.37
CA ALA A 385 -23.35 25.07 12.22
C ALA A 385 -22.27 24.42 13.10
N LEU A 386 -21.12 25.08 13.25
CA LEU A 386 -20.06 24.61 14.16
C LEU A 386 -20.47 24.69 15.63
N ALA A 387 -21.13 25.78 16.04
CA ALA A 387 -21.63 25.93 17.41
C ALA A 387 -22.64 24.83 17.77
N ASP A 388 -23.52 24.47 16.84
CA ASP A 388 -24.50 23.40 17.02
C ASP A 388 -23.85 22.00 17.05
N ALA A 389 -22.88 21.75 16.16
CA ALA A 389 -22.22 20.45 16.05
C ALA A 389 -21.22 20.17 17.18
N PHE A 390 -20.62 21.21 17.76
CA PHE A 390 -19.56 21.12 18.78
C PHE A 390 -19.86 22.00 19.99
N PRO A 391 -20.93 21.71 20.76
CA PRO A 391 -21.39 22.58 21.86
C PRO A 391 -20.39 22.70 23.02
N ALA A 392 -19.40 21.79 23.11
CA ALA A 392 -18.33 21.85 24.10
C ALA A 392 -17.22 22.87 23.76
N TRP A 393 -17.26 23.47 22.57
CA TRP A 393 -16.24 24.38 22.06
C TRP A 393 -16.79 25.79 21.96
N ASP A 394 -16.07 26.75 22.55
CA ASP A 394 -16.43 28.16 22.46
C ASP A 394 -16.00 28.75 21.09
N ILE A 395 -16.97 29.26 20.35
CA ILE A 395 -16.80 30.04 19.11
C ILE A 395 -17.54 31.39 19.20
N SER A 396 -18.01 31.78 20.39
CA SER A 396 -18.82 32.99 20.60
C SER A 396 -18.07 34.29 20.30
N HIS A 397 -16.74 34.28 20.37
CA HIS A 397 -15.87 35.41 20.05
C HIS A 397 -15.69 35.66 18.54
N VAL A 398 -16.17 34.75 17.69
CA VAL A 398 -16.17 34.93 16.23
C VAL A 398 -17.50 35.55 15.85
N GLU A 399 -17.49 36.75 15.28
CA GLU A 399 -18.72 37.45 14.91
C GLU A 399 -19.19 37.03 13.52
N GLU A 400 -18.25 36.72 12.63
CA GLU A 400 -18.50 36.40 11.25
C GLU A 400 -19.04 34.98 11.09
N GLU A 401 -20.11 34.84 10.31
CA GLU A 401 -20.65 33.52 9.95
C GLU A 401 -19.68 32.74 9.06
N ILE A 402 -18.92 33.46 8.24
CA ILE A 402 -17.86 32.97 7.36
C ILE A 402 -16.53 33.45 7.93
N TRP A 403 -15.76 32.53 8.50
CA TRP A 403 -14.51 32.81 9.21
C TRP A 403 -13.25 32.37 8.45
N TRP A 404 -13.43 31.68 7.32
CA TRP A 404 -12.35 31.36 6.38
C TRP A 404 -12.12 32.51 5.40
N TYR A 405 -11.06 32.39 4.60
CA TYR A 405 -10.73 33.42 3.62
C TYR A 405 -11.81 33.48 2.53
N ALA A 406 -12.40 34.66 2.35
CA ALA A 406 -13.24 35.02 1.22
C ALA A 406 -12.80 36.40 0.70
N ASP A 407 -12.88 36.63 -0.60
CA ASP A 407 -12.50 37.92 -1.21
C ASP A 407 -13.61 38.97 -1.18
N GLY A 408 -14.75 38.64 -0.55
CA GLY A 408 -15.94 39.50 -0.43
C GLY A 408 -16.72 39.71 -1.74
N ARG A 409 -16.30 39.09 -2.84
CA ARG A 409 -16.90 39.25 -4.18
C ARG A 409 -17.43 37.95 -4.78
N SER A 410 -16.86 36.83 -4.36
CA SER A 410 -17.21 35.48 -4.79
C SER A 410 -18.14 34.77 -3.80
N ASP A 411 -18.73 33.67 -4.25
CA ASP A 411 -19.44 32.74 -3.36
C ASP A 411 -18.46 32.24 -2.28
N PRO A 412 -18.74 32.43 -0.98
CA PRO A 412 -17.90 31.95 0.11
C PRO A 412 -17.62 30.44 0.07
N MET A 413 -18.49 29.66 -0.57
CA MET A 413 -18.31 28.22 -0.77
C MET A 413 -17.43 27.88 -1.98
N GLN A 414 -17.05 28.86 -2.80
CA GLN A 414 -16.06 28.67 -3.84
C GLN A 414 -14.66 28.67 -3.22
N PRO A 415 -13.84 27.61 -3.40
CA PRO A 415 -12.49 27.59 -2.86
C PRO A 415 -11.64 28.68 -3.53
N LEU A 416 -11.24 29.67 -2.74
CA LEU A 416 -10.36 30.75 -3.17
C LEU A 416 -9.00 30.63 -2.50
N LEU A 417 -7.96 30.71 -3.32
CA LEU A 417 -6.60 30.67 -2.84
C LEU A 417 -6.32 31.82 -1.85
N GLU A 418 -6.03 31.49 -0.59
CA GLU A 418 -5.61 32.49 0.40
C GLU A 418 -4.23 33.04 0.00
N PRO A 419 -4.12 34.35 -0.29
CA PRO A 419 -2.85 34.95 -0.68
C PRO A 419 -1.79 34.79 0.41
N GLU A 420 -0.53 34.64 0.01
CA GLU A 420 0.59 34.42 0.95
C GLU A 420 0.69 35.53 2.00
N GLY A 421 0.49 36.80 1.60
CA GLY A 421 0.50 37.94 2.53
C GLY A 421 -0.59 37.82 3.60
N VAL A 422 -1.83 37.51 3.18
CA VAL A 422 -2.98 37.32 4.09
C VAL A 422 -2.73 36.15 5.05
N PHE A 423 -2.19 35.04 4.53
CA PHE A 423 -1.83 33.89 5.36
C PHE A 423 -0.75 34.25 6.40
N ARG A 424 0.30 34.97 5.99
CA ARG A 424 1.39 35.39 6.89
C ARG A 424 0.92 36.36 7.96
N ASP A 425 0.11 37.36 7.60
CA ASP A 425 -0.44 38.33 8.54
C ASP A 425 -1.33 37.63 9.59
N ARG A 426 -2.13 36.65 9.14
CA ARG A 426 -2.92 35.79 10.03
C ARG A 426 -2.06 34.94 10.97
N LEU A 427 -0.97 34.37 10.49
CA LEU A 427 -0.05 33.61 11.35
C LEU A 427 0.63 34.51 12.38
N GLU A 428 0.93 35.76 12.03
CA GLU A 428 1.49 36.73 13.00
C GLU A 428 0.43 37.11 14.04
N ALA A 429 -0.83 37.31 13.63
CA ALA A 429 -1.94 37.49 14.56
C ALA A 429 -2.11 36.28 15.49
N LEU A 430 -2.01 35.05 14.97
CA LEU A 430 -2.03 33.82 15.79
C LEU A 430 -0.88 33.79 16.80
N ARG A 431 0.34 34.12 16.36
CA ARG A 431 1.53 34.19 17.22
C ARG A 431 1.33 35.20 18.34
N LEU A 432 0.91 36.43 18.01
CA LEU A 432 0.66 37.49 18.99
C LEU A 432 -0.46 37.09 19.96
N TRP A 433 -1.52 36.48 19.45
CA TRP A 433 -2.61 35.95 20.28
C TRP A 433 -2.08 34.93 21.30
N LEU A 434 -1.29 33.95 20.86
CA LEU A 434 -0.70 32.93 21.73
C LEU A 434 0.25 33.53 22.79
N LEU A 435 1.00 34.58 22.43
CA LEU A 435 1.92 35.27 23.34
C LEU A 435 1.21 36.16 24.38
N ALA A 436 0.03 36.67 24.03
CA ALA A 436 -0.77 37.53 24.91
C ALA A 436 -1.61 36.73 25.92
N ARG A 437 -1.69 35.40 25.76
CA ARG A 437 -2.48 34.54 26.64
C ARG A 437 -1.88 34.43 28.05
N PRO A 438 -2.69 34.50 29.11
CA PRO A 438 -2.23 34.34 30.49
C PRO A 438 -1.90 32.88 30.86
N GLU A 439 -2.39 31.90 30.11
CA GLU A 439 -2.17 30.48 30.39
C GLU A 439 -0.70 30.08 30.25
N ARG A 440 -0.22 29.29 31.20
CA ARG A 440 1.19 28.82 31.18
C ARG A 440 1.43 27.73 30.15
N CYS A 441 0.38 26.99 29.80
CA CYS A 441 0.43 25.91 28.83
C CYS A 441 -0.87 25.86 28.03
N ILE A 442 -0.73 25.96 26.71
CA ILE A 442 -1.85 25.91 25.77
C ILE A 442 -1.61 24.73 24.84
N ALA A 443 -2.63 23.89 24.65
CA ALA A 443 -2.63 22.89 23.61
C ALA A 443 -3.25 23.49 22.35
N LEU A 444 -2.48 23.60 21.26
CA LEU A 444 -2.97 24.05 19.96
C LEU A 444 -3.09 22.85 19.01
N VAL A 445 -4.31 22.56 18.55
CA VAL A 445 -4.59 21.53 17.53
C VAL A 445 -4.89 22.21 16.20
N ALA A 446 -3.91 22.20 15.30
CA ALA A 446 -3.97 22.89 14.02
C ALA A 446 -3.42 22.01 12.88
N HIS A 447 -3.09 22.64 11.75
CA HIS A 447 -2.74 21.95 10.50
C HIS A 447 -1.26 22.06 10.16
N ALA A 448 -0.80 21.24 9.21
CA ALA A 448 0.62 21.14 8.89
C ALA A 448 1.19 22.47 8.38
N GLY A 449 0.45 23.22 7.56
CA GLY A 449 0.88 24.53 7.08
C GLY A 449 1.12 25.50 8.25
N VAL A 450 0.13 25.65 9.13
CA VAL A 450 0.21 26.52 10.32
C VAL A 450 1.36 26.14 11.25
N LEU A 451 1.40 24.88 11.68
CA LEU A 451 2.37 24.43 12.69
C LEU A 451 3.81 24.46 12.16
N SER A 452 4.01 24.14 10.88
CA SER A 452 5.35 24.15 10.29
C SER A 452 5.86 25.58 10.08
N HIS A 453 5.00 26.54 9.70
CA HIS A 453 5.39 27.95 9.60
C HIS A 453 5.71 28.57 10.96
N LEU A 454 4.95 28.21 12.01
CA LEU A 454 5.16 28.73 13.37
C LEU A 454 6.39 28.12 14.08
N THR A 455 6.66 26.83 13.86
CA THR A 455 7.74 26.10 14.55
C THR A 455 9.01 25.98 13.72
N GLY A 456 8.94 26.20 12.40
CA GLY A 456 10.06 26.07 11.48
C GLY A 456 10.49 24.64 11.17
N ALA A 457 9.68 23.65 11.50
CA ALA A 457 9.96 22.25 11.22
C ALA A 457 8.68 21.50 10.85
N PRO A 458 8.72 20.58 9.87
CA PRO A 458 7.56 19.79 9.49
C PRO A 458 7.05 18.97 10.68
N ILE A 459 5.74 18.74 10.70
CA ILE A 459 5.06 17.94 11.71
C ILE A 459 4.22 16.85 11.03
N ARG A 460 4.19 15.64 11.61
CA ARG A 460 3.39 14.53 11.10
C ARG A 460 1.98 14.54 11.69
N ASN A 461 1.06 13.83 11.06
CA ASN A 461 -0.30 13.66 11.55
C ASN A 461 -0.32 13.12 12.98
N ALA A 462 -1.10 13.78 13.85
CA ALA A 462 -1.22 13.48 15.28
C ALA A 462 0.12 13.43 16.06
N GLU A 463 1.19 14.03 15.53
CA GLU A 463 2.43 14.23 16.27
C GLU A 463 2.23 15.35 17.30
N LEU A 464 2.75 15.12 18.51
CA LEU A 464 2.76 16.11 19.58
C LEU A 464 4.15 16.73 19.70
N ARG A 465 4.21 18.06 19.76
CA ARG A 465 5.45 18.81 19.96
C ARG A 465 5.24 19.91 20.99
N THR A 466 6.17 20.00 21.94
CA THR A 466 6.20 21.09 22.93
C THR A 466 7.22 22.12 22.50
N VAL A 467 6.82 23.39 22.50
CA VAL A 467 7.68 24.54 22.16
C VAL A 467 7.46 25.65 23.19
N ARG A 468 8.47 26.48 23.43
CA ARG A 468 8.29 27.69 24.24
C ARG A 468 7.66 28.77 23.36
N ALA A 469 6.66 29.48 23.88
CA ALA A 469 5.95 30.50 23.11
C ALA A 469 6.89 31.56 22.51
N ARG A 470 7.93 31.98 23.24
CA ARG A 470 8.95 32.92 22.76
C ARG A 470 9.78 32.45 21.55
N ASP A 471 9.83 31.13 21.32
CA ASP A 471 10.60 30.53 20.22
C ASP A 471 9.74 30.41 18.93
N LEU A 472 8.43 30.66 19.02
CA LEU A 472 7.54 30.73 17.85
C LEU A 472 7.95 31.89 16.95
N ALA A 473 7.90 31.69 15.64
CA ALA A 473 8.11 32.74 14.65
C ALA A 473 7.39 32.41 13.35
N VAL A 474 6.86 33.41 12.65
CA VAL A 474 6.30 33.23 11.30
C VAL A 474 7.46 33.13 10.32
N ARG A 475 7.76 31.91 9.88
CA ARG A 475 8.86 31.62 8.96
C ARG A 475 8.31 31.34 7.58
N GLY A 476 8.94 31.86 6.53
CA GLY A 476 8.64 31.42 5.16
C GLY A 476 9.17 30.01 4.94
N MET A 477 8.31 29.06 4.56
CA MET A 477 8.77 27.76 4.09
C MET A 477 9.01 27.85 2.59
N GLY A 478 10.27 27.71 2.18
CA GLY A 478 10.63 27.48 0.78
C GLY A 478 10.16 26.10 0.35
N TRP A 479 8.88 25.97 0.00
CA TRP A 479 8.43 24.89 -0.86
C TRP A 479 9.01 25.21 -2.23
N SER A 480 10.16 24.60 -2.56
CA SER A 480 10.72 24.68 -3.91
C SER A 480 9.67 24.15 -4.89
N ASN A 481 9.24 25.02 -5.80
CA ASN A 481 8.29 24.76 -6.89
C ASN A 481 8.51 23.42 -7.59
#